data_AF-A0A2I0K6C5-F1
#
_entry.id   AF-A0A2I0K6C5-F1
#
_cell.length_a   1.000
_cell.length_b   1.000
_cell.length_c   1.000
_cell.angle_alpha   90.00
_cell.angle_beta   90.00
_cell.angle_gamma   90.00
#
_symmetry.space_group_name_H-M   'P 1'
#
loop_
_entity.id
_entity.type
_entity.pdbx_description
1 polymer ?
#
loop_
_entity_poly.entity_id
_entity_poly.type
_entity_poly.pdbx_seq_one_letter_code
_entity_poly.pdbx_strand_id
1 'polypeptide(L)'
;MGDCAETSGFMASPEMEKFLCDRLLDRTQTISERFRALFSLRNLKGPGPRNALILATRDPSNLLAHEAAFALGQMQDVDAIPALEAVLTDLSLHPIVRHEAAEAFGAIGVESNIPLLEHSLVRDPAQE
;
A
#
# COMPACT_ATOMS: atom_id res chain seq x y z
N MET A 1 -13.41 -39.15 -5.69
CA MET A 1 -12.20 -39.39 -4.88
C MET A 1 -11.35 -38.12 -4.91
N GLY A 2 -11.12 -37.51 -3.73
CA GLY A 2 -10.11 -36.47 -3.44
C GLY A 2 -10.41 -35.10 -4.06
N ASP A 3 -11.27 -34.26 -3.48
CA ASP A 3 -11.00 -33.40 -2.31
C ASP A 3 -9.96 -32.31 -2.62
N CYS A 4 -10.47 -31.17 -3.12
CA CYS A 4 -9.70 -29.94 -3.30
C CYS A 4 -9.52 -29.31 -1.93
N ALA A 5 -8.28 -29.24 -1.46
CA ALA A 5 -7.93 -28.54 -0.24
C ALA A 5 -8.34 -27.06 -0.35
N GLU A 6 -9.48 -26.73 0.24
CA GLU A 6 -9.82 -25.36 0.62
C GLU A 6 -8.73 -24.88 1.58
N THR A 7 -7.95 -23.91 1.13
CA THR A 7 -7.13 -23.11 2.03
C THR A 7 -8.11 -22.36 2.93
N SER A 8 -8.23 -22.78 4.18
CA SER A 8 -9.03 -22.11 5.20
C SER A 8 -8.36 -20.78 5.56
N GLY A 9 -8.49 -19.80 4.67
CA GLY A 9 -8.13 -18.42 4.94
C GLY A 9 -8.98 -17.92 6.09
N PHE A 10 -8.33 -17.47 7.16
CA PHE A 10 -8.98 -16.74 8.24
C PHE A 10 -9.63 -15.49 7.64
N MET A 11 -10.93 -15.56 7.32
CA MET A 11 -11.68 -14.38 6.89
C MET A 11 -11.88 -13.50 8.12
N ALA A 12 -11.23 -12.34 8.14
CA ALA A 12 -11.52 -11.33 9.15
C ALA A 12 -12.99 -10.91 9.02
N SER A 13 -13.64 -10.68 10.16
CA SER A 13 -15.00 -10.14 10.13
C SER A 13 -14.98 -8.71 9.60
N PRO A 14 -16.08 -8.23 8.96
CA PRO A 14 -16.17 -6.85 8.49
C PRO A 14 -15.91 -5.82 9.60
N GLU A 15 -16.25 -6.15 10.84
CA GLU A 15 -16.00 -5.29 12.01
C GLU A 15 -14.51 -5.21 12.36
N MET A 16 -13.79 -6.33 12.25
CA MET A 16 -12.34 -6.37 12.45
C MET A 16 -11.61 -5.57 11.35
N GLU A 17 -12.00 -5.77 10.09
CA GLU A 17 -11.44 -5.01 8.96
C GLU A 17 -11.66 -3.51 9.18
N LYS A 18 -12.89 -3.11 9.49
CA LYS A 18 -13.22 -1.71 9.79
C LYS A 18 -12.40 -1.17 10.95
N PHE A 19 -12.28 -1.92 12.05
CA PHE A 19 -11.47 -1.52 13.21
C PHE A 19 -10.02 -1.26 12.82
N LEU A 20 -9.41 -2.13 12.01
CA LEU A 20 -8.03 -1.97 11.56
C LEU A 20 -7.87 -0.77 10.63
N CYS A 21 -8.81 -0.55 9.69
CA CYS A 21 -8.84 0.62 8.82
C CYS A 21 -8.91 1.92 9.63
N ASP A 22 -9.85 2.00 10.58
CA ASP A 22 -9.99 3.15 11.47
C ASP A 22 -8.72 3.36 12.30
N ARG A 23 -8.13 2.27 12.82
CA ARG A 23 -6.90 2.32 13.63
C ARG A 23 -5.70 2.87 12.88
N LEU A 24 -5.51 2.49 11.61
CA LEU A 24 -4.42 2.99 10.78
C LEU A 24 -4.51 4.51 10.58
N LEU A 25 -5.74 5.00 10.36
CA LEU A 25 -6.01 6.39 9.99
C LEU A 25 -6.17 7.34 11.19
N ASP A 26 -6.40 6.79 12.40
CA ASP A 26 -6.49 7.58 13.63
C ASP A 26 -5.11 8.09 14.09
N ARG A 27 -4.86 9.38 13.82
CA ARG A 27 -3.62 10.08 14.20
C ARG A 27 -3.47 10.31 15.71
N THR A 28 -4.50 10.05 16.51
CA THR A 28 -4.40 10.11 17.99
C THR A 28 -3.77 8.86 18.58
N GLN A 29 -3.67 7.78 17.80
CA GLN A 29 -3.07 6.51 18.21
C GLN A 29 -1.56 6.56 18.13
N THR A 30 -0.91 5.67 18.89
CA THR A 30 0.54 5.56 18.83
C THR A 30 0.99 5.07 17.46
N ILE A 31 2.16 5.51 17.01
CA ILE A 31 2.71 5.07 15.72
C ILE A 31 2.81 3.54 15.62
N SER A 32 3.16 2.88 16.73
CA SER A 32 3.25 1.43 16.82
C SER A 32 1.91 0.71 16.61
N GLU A 33 0.81 1.26 17.12
CA GLU A 33 -0.53 0.70 16.89
C GLU A 33 -0.97 0.88 15.45
N ARG A 34 -0.65 2.03 14.84
CA ARG A 34 -0.93 2.30 13.44
C ARG A 34 -0.16 1.36 12.51
N PHE A 35 1.12 1.09 12.79
CA PHE A 35 1.91 0.09 12.06
C PHE A 35 1.36 -1.33 12.22
N ARG A 36 0.93 -1.72 13.43
CA ARG A 36 0.26 -3.02 13.63
C ARG A 36 -0.96 -3.16 12.73
N ALA A 37 -1.80 -2.13 12.68
CA ALA A 37 -2.96 -2.10 11.79
C ALA A 37 -2.55 -2.18 10.30
N LEU A 38 -1.57 -1.38 9.89
CA LEU A 38 -1.00 -1.40 8.52
C LEU A 38 -0.61 -2.81 8.08
N PHE A 39 0.20 -3.51 8.89
CA PHE A 39 0.67 -4.85 8.57
C PHE A 39 -0.44 -5.90 8.59
N SER A 40 -1.44 -5.74 9.46
CA SER A 40 -2.63 -6.60 9.44
C SER A 40 -3.44 -6.40 8.16
N LEU A 41 -3.71 -5.14 7.78
CA LEU A 41 -4.49 -4.78 6.59
C LEU A 41 -3.86 -5.30 5.30
N ARG A 42 -2.53 -5.22 5.18
CA ARG A 42 -1.79 -5.80 4.05
C ARG A 42 -2.16 -7.26 3.78
N ASN A 43 -2.29 -8.06 4.84
CA ASN A 43 -2.56 -9.50 4.71
C ASN A 43 -4.03 -9.80 4.44
N LEU A 44 -4.96 -8.90 4.79
CA LEU A 44 -6.39 -9.09 4.56
C LEU A 44 -6.79 -8.92 3.08
N LYS A 45 -6.10 -8.01 2.37
CA LYS A 45 -6.42 -7.63 0.98
C LYS A 45 -7.86 -7.10 0.83
N GLY A 46 -8.25 -6.74 -0.39
CA GLY A 46 -9.59 -6.24 -0.68
C GLY A 46 -9.76 -4.72 -0.54
N PRO A 47 -10.95 -4.20 -0.88
CA PRO A 47 -11.16 -2.77 -1.10
C PRO A 47 -11.02 -1.92 0.16
N GLY A 48 -11.48 -2.39 1.32
CA GLY A 48 -11.35 -1.66 2.59
C GLY A 48 -9.89 -1.45 2.99
N PRO A 49 -9.10 -2.53 3.16
CA PRO A 49 -7.68 -2.45 3.48
C PRO A 49 -6.88 -1.65 2.46
N ARG A 50 -7.13 -1.87 1.17
CA ARG A 50 -6.51 -1.12 0.08
C ARG A 50 -6.76 0.38 0.21
N ASN A 51 -8.02 0.80 0.41
CA ASN A 51 -8.37 2.21 0.52
C ASN A 51 -7.76 2.86 1.77
N ALA A 52 -7.71 2.15 2.90
CA ALA A 52 -7.05 2.63 4.11
C ALA A 52 -5.54 2.81 3.91
N LEU A 53 -4.87 1.85 3.26
CA LEU A 53 -3.45 1.96 2.92
C LEU A 53 -3.18 3.09 1.92
N ILE A 54 -4.02 3.27 0.89
CA ILE A 54 -3.93 4.40 -0.05
C ILE A 54 -3.97 5.73 0.71
N LEU A 55 -4.92 5.91 1.63
CA LEU A 55 -4.99 7.13 2.44
C LEU A 55 -3.74 7.32 3.30
N ALA A 56 -3.18 6.23 3.84
CA ALA A 56 -1.98 6.25 4.66
C ALA A 56 -0.70 6.62 3.88
N THR A 57 -0.65 6.46 2.55
CA THR A 57 0.49 6.93 1.72
C THR A 57 0.71 8.44 1.77
N ARG A 58 -0.24 9.19 2.32
CA ARG A 58 -0.15 10.65 2.52
C ARG A 58 -0.11 11.04 4.00
N ASP A 59 0.31 10.12 4.87
CA ASP A 59 0.49 10.44 6.29
C ASP A 59 1.64 11.44 6.50
N PRO A 60 1.56 12.35 7.49
CA PRO A 60 2.66 13.26 7.82
C PRO A 60 3.95 12.54 8.24
N SER A 61 3.85 11.29 8.72
CA SER A 61 5.01 10.44 8.92
C SER A 61 5.44 9.82 7.59
N ASN A 62 6.54 10.33 7.03
CA ASN A 62 7.14 9.78 5.80
C ASN A 62 7.42 8.26 5.93
N LEU A 63 7.77 7.79 7.12
CA LEU A 63 8.00 6.36 7.38
C LEU A 63 6.71 5.54 7.29
N LEU A 64 5.58 6.05 7.80
CA LEU A 64 4.30 5.35 7.68
C LEU A 64 3.74 5.43 6.26
N ALA A 65 3.89 6.59 5.62
CA ALA A 65 3.52 6.79 4.22
C ALA A 65 4.27 5.85 3.27
N HIS A 66 5.58 5.74 3.46
CA HIS A 66 6.44 4.75 2.81
C HIS A 66 5.91 3.34 3.03
N GLU A 67 5.76 2.90 4.28
CA GLU A 67 5.31 1.53 4.56
C GLU A 67 3.92 1.21 4.00
N ALA A 68 3.04 2.22 3.90
CA ALA A 68 1.74 2.05 3.28
C ALA A 68 1.84 1.78 1.77
N ALA A 69 2.75 2.47 1.07
CA ALA A 69 3.04 2.20 -0.34
C ALA A 69 3.64 0.80 -0.52
N PHE A 70 4.60 0.42 0.34
CA PHE A 70 5.20 -0.91 0.35
C PHE A 70 4.13 -1.99 0.53
N ALA A 71 3.23 -1.82 1.51
CA ALA A 71 2.14 -2.74 1.77
C ALA A 71 1.19 -2.90 0.57
N LEU A 72 0.88 -1.82 -0.15
CA LEU A 72 0.09 -1.90 -1.39
C LEU A 72 0.79 -2.75 -2.46
N GLY A 73 2.11 -2.61 -2.61
CA GLY A 73 2.92 -3.47 -3.48
C GLY A 73 2.84 -4.94 -3.08
N GLN A 74 3.00 -5.22 -1.79
CA GLN A 74 2.92 -6.58 -1.25
C GLN A 74 1.53 -7.23 -1.36
N MET A 75 0.45 -6.42 -1.42
CA MET A 75 -0.89 -6.94 -1.69
C MET A 75 -1.02 -7.49 -3.11
N GLN A 76 -0.21 -7.00 -4.05
CA GLN A 76 -0.27 -7.30 -5.49
C GLN A 76 -1.68 -7.05 -6.07
N ASP A 77 -2.34 -6.03 -5.56
CA ASP A 77 -3.70 -5.66 -5.94
C ASP A 77 -3.65 -4.60 -7.04
N VAL A 78 -4.03 -4.98 -8.26
CA VAL A 78 -3.99 -4.10 -9.44
C VAL A 78 -4.89 -2.87 -9.30
N ASP A 79 -5.92 -2.93 -8.46
CA ASP A 79 -6.80 -1.77 -8.20
C ASP A 79 -6.05 -0.64 -7.46
N ALA A 80 -4.89 -0.91 -6.87
CA ALA A 80 -4.06 0.10 -6.20
C ALA A 80 -3.22 0.93 -7.20
N ILE A 81 -3.06 0.46 -8.44
CA ILE A 81 -2.19 1.11 -9.46
C ILE A 81 -2.50 2.60 -9.65
N PRO A 82 -3.75 3.04 -9.85
CA PRO A 82 -4.03 4.47 -10.06
C PRO A 82 -3.64 5.34 -8.87
N ALA A 83 -3.76 4.81 -7.64
CA ALA A 83 -3.37 5.54 -6.44
C ALA A 83 -1.84 5.59 -6.29
N LEU A 84 -1.15 4.49 -6.58
CA LEU A 84 0.32 4.45 -6.57
C LEU A 84 0.90 5.40 -7.64
N GLU A 85 0.28 5.51 -8.82
CA GLU A 85 0.68 6.47 -9.87
C GLU A 85 0.62 7.91 -9.35
N ALA A 86 -0.47 8.23 -8.64
CA ALA A 86 -0.67 9.54 -8.05
C ALA A 86 0.33 9.83 -6.90
N VAL A 87 0.88 8.81 -6.23
CA VAL A 87 1.95 8.97 -5.24
C VAL A 87 3.29 9.15 -5.92
N LEU A 88 3.60 8.29 -6.89
CA LEU A 88 4.85 8.28 -7.65
C LEU A 88 5.12 9.63 -8.34
N THR A 89 4.07 10.26 -8.89
CA THR A 89 4.18 11.50 -9.67
C THR A 89 4.02 12.77 -8.84
N ASP A 90 3.74 12.67 -7.54
CA ASP A 90 3.52 13.83 -6.66
C ASP A 90 4.84 14.29 -6.02
N LEU A 91 5.50 15.23 -6.70
CA LEU A 91 6.78 15.81 -6.25
C LEU A 91 6.71 16.58 -4.92
N SER A 92 5.50 16.82 -4.37
CA SER A 92 5.36 17.40 -3.02
C SER A 92 5.57 16.37 -1.91
N LEU A 93 5.46 15.08 -2.22
CA LEU A 93 5.73 14.00 -1.27
C LEU A 93 7.24 13.80 -1.09
N HIS A 94 7.61 13.29 0.09
CA HIS A 94 9.00 12.97 0.37
C HIS A 94 9.52 11.91 -0.62
N PRO A 95 10.77 12.04 -1.14
CA PRO A 95 11.32 11.11 -2.14
C PRO A 95 11.19 9.63 -1.78
N ILE A 96 11.42 9.27 -0.52
CA ILE A 96 11.29 7.87 -0.05
C ILE A 96 9.91 7.26 -0.29
N VAL A 97 8.84 8.07 -0.23
CA VAL A 97 7.46 7.59 -0.47
C VAL A 97 7.23 7.34 -1.96
N ARG A 98 7.81 8.20 -2.83
CA ARG A 98 7.72 8.03 -4.29
C ARG A 98 8.55 6.84 -4.76
N HIS A 99 9.75 6.67 -4.22
CA HIS A 99 10.59 5.49 -4.43
C HIS A 99 9.83 4.21 -4.11
N GLU A 100 9.20 4.15 -2.94
CA GLU A 100 8.42 2.99 -2.52
C GLU A 100 7.17 2.75 -3.38
N ALA A 101 6.53 3.81 -3.88
CA ALA A 101 5.47 3.65 -4.87
C ALA A 101 6.00 3.00 -6.16
N ALA A 102 7.17 3.39 -6.65
CA ALA A 102 7.81 2.76 -7.81
C ALA A 102 8.14 1.27 -7.57
N GLU A 103 8.64 0.93 -6.37
CA GLU A 103 8.86 -0.48 -6.00
C GLU A 103 7.55 -1.26 -5.94
N ALA A 104 6.49 -0.66 -5.39
CA ALA A 104 5.16 -1.27 -5.34
C ALA A 104 4.60 -1.57 -6.73
N PHE A 105 4.83 -0.69 -7.71
CA PHE A 105 4.51 -0.94 -9.12
C PHE A 105 5.21 -2.19 -9.66
N GLY A 106 6.51 -2.32 -9.38
CA GLY A 106 7.30 -3.50 -9.75
C GLY A 106 6.79 -4.78 -9.07
N ALA A 107 6.42 -4.70 -7.79
CA ALA A 107 5.90 -5.81 -7.01
C ALA A 107 4.51 -6.29 -7.49
N ILE A 108 3.66 -5.38 -7.95
CA ILE A 108 2.36 -5.73 -8.56
C ILE A 108 2.58 -6.44 -9.91
N GLY A 109 3.62 -6.08 -10.66
CA GLY A 109 4.11 -6.89 -11.79
C GLY A 109 3.27 -6.82 -13.06
N VAL A 110 2.59 -5.70 -13.32
CA VAL A 110 1.84 -5.48 -14.57
C VAL A 110 2.74 -4.77 -15.59
N GLU A 111 2.95 -5.37 -16.76
CA GLU A 111 3.83 -4.84 -17.82
C GLU A 111 3.43 -3.43 -18.31
N SER A 112 2.14 -3.09 -18.29
CA SER A 112 1.67 -1.75 -18.67
C SER A 112 2.21 -0.63 -17.77
N ASN A 113 2.80 -0.97 -16.62
CA ASN A 113 3.42 -0.02 -15.71
C ASN A 113 4.85 0.37 -16.13
N ILE A 114 5.50 -0.39 -17.01
CA ILE A 114 6.89 -0.16 -17.42
C ILE A 114 7.10 1.27 -17.95
N PRO A 115 6.28 1.81 -18.87
CA PRO A 115 6.48 3.17 -19.37
C PRO A 115 6.40 4.25 -18.28
N LEU A 116 5.58 4.03 -17.25
CA LEU A 116 5.46 4.94 -16.11
C LEU A 116 6.72 4.89 -15.23
N LEU A 117 7.26 3.69 -14.98
CA LEU A 117 8.51 3.51 -14.24
C LEU A 117 9.70 4.13 -14.98
N GLU A 118 9.82 3.90 -16.29
CA GLU A 118 10.86 4.53 -17.13
C GLU A 118 10.77 6.06 -17.09
N HIS A 119 9.56 6.60 -17.19
CA HIS A 119 9.34 8.05 -17.11
C HIS A 119 9.72 8.62 -15.74
N SER A 120 9.33 7.95 -14.66
CA SER A 120 9.67 8.36 -13.30
C SER A 120 11.17 8.35 -13.07
N LEU A 121 11.89 7.31 -13.52
CA LEU A 121 13.34 7.17 -13.37
C LEU A 121 14.11 8.35 -13.98
N VAL A 122 13.63 8.90 -15.10
CA VAL A 122 14.29 10.02 -15.79
C VAL A 122 13.92 11.38 -15.20
N ARG A 123 12.72 11.50 -14.60
CA ARG A 123 12.14 12.79 -14.22
C ARG A 123 12.15 13.09 -12.73
N ASP A 124 12.27 12.07 -11.89
CA ASP A 124 12.33 12.28 -10.46
C ASP A 124 13.65 13.03 -10.11
N PRO A 125 13.59 14.19 -9.43
CA PRO A 125 14.78 14.97 -9.11
C PRO A 125 15.55 14.42 -7.89
N ALA A 126 15.02 13.43 -7.18
CA ALA A 126 15.70 12.82 -6.05
C ALA A 126 16.93 12.04 -6.51
N GLN A 127 18.01 12.14 -5.74
CA GLN A 127 19.16 11.27 -5.91
C GLN A 127 18.90 9.94 -5.18
N GLU A 128 19.30 8.84 -5.80
CA GLU A 128 19.39 7.51 -5.17
C GLU A 128 20.37 7.50 -3.99
#